data_AF-A0A2M7FMY8-F1
#
_entry.id   AF-A0A2M7FMY8-F1
#
_cell.length_a   1.000
_cell.length_b   1.000
_cell.length_c   1.000
_cell.angle_alpha   90.00
_cell.angle_beta   90.00
_cell.angle_gamma   90.00
#
_symmetry.space_group_name_H-M   'P 1'
#
loop_
_entity.id
_entity.type
_entity.pdbx_description
1 polymer ?
#
loop_
_entity_poly.entity_id
_entity_poly.type
_entity_poly.pdbx_seq_one_letter_code
_entity_poly.pdbx_strand_id
1 'polypeptide(L)' 'MTHDAETGEEYDGKVTRVEAYGCFVEFLPGKQGLVHVSRMSKDYVQDATSLVKEGDTVHVYVKG' A
#
# COMPACT_ATOMS: atom_id res chain seq x y z
N MET A 1 -15.36 -18.92 -2.20
CA MET A 1 -15.07 -18.12 -0.99
C MET A 1 -14.10 -17.06 -1.44
N THR A 2 -14.51 -15.79 -1.43
CA THR A 2 -13.59 -14.70 -1.74
C THR A 2 -12.54 -14.70 -0.63
N HIS A 3 -11.28 -14.97 -0.96
CA HIS A 3 -10.20 -14.89 0.02
C HIS A 3 -10.01 -13.42 0.35
N ASP A 4 -10.68 -12.97 1.40
CA ASP A 4 -10.50 -11.63 1.91
C ASP A 4 -9.15 -11.50 2.62
N ALA A 5 -8.53 -10.32 2.54
CA ALA A 5 -7.23 -10.12 3.16
C ALA A 5 -7.45 -10.19 4.68
N GLU A 6 -6.68 -11.03 5.37
CA GLU A 6 -6.87 -11.24 6.80
C GLU A 6 -6.33 -10.03 7.57
N THR A 7 -7.22 -9.45 8.36
CA THR A 7 -6.96 -8.23 9.11
C THR A 7 -5.89 -8.47 10.19
N GLY A 8 -4.77 -7.76 10.12
CA GLY A 8 -3.64 -7.94 11.02
C GLY A 8 -2.50 -8.78 10.46
N GLU A 9 -2.64 -9.32 9.24
CA GLU A 9 -1.52 -9.94 8.54
C GLU A 9 -0.70 -8.91 7.74
N GLU A 10 0.58 -9.24 7.59
CA GLU A 10 1.54 -8.54 6.74
C GLU A 10 1.67 -9.27 5.41
N TYR A 11 1.59 -8.51 4.32
CA TYR A 11 1.74 -9.02 2.96
C TYR A 11 2.83 -8.25 2.22
N ASP A 12 3.62 -8.98 1.45
CA ASP A 12 4.54 -8.42 0.47
C ASP A 12 3.76 -7.98 -0.76
N GLY A 13 3.69 -6.67 -0.97
CA GLY A 13 2.98 -6.09 -2.09
C GLY A 13 3.89 -5.34 -3.03
N LYS A 14 3.54 -5.35 -4.32
CA LYS A 14 4.23 -4.53 -5.32
C LYS A 14 3.43 -3.28 -5.59
N VAL A 15 4.10 -2.14 -5.55
CA VAL A 15 3.49 -0.86 -5.90
C VAL A 15 3.16 -0.86 -7.39
N THR A 16 1.88 -0.85 -7.72
CA THR A 16 1.42 -0.82 -9.12
C THR A 16 1.21 0.61 -9.60
N ARG A 17 0.91 1.54 -8.68
CA ARG A 17 0.71 2.96 -8.98
C ARG A 17 1.03 3.84 -7.79
N VAL A 18 1.57 5.03 -8.03
CA VAL A 18 1.79 6.03 -6.98
C VAL A 18 1.18 7.36 -7.39
N GLU A 19 0.45 7.96 -6.45
CA GLU A 19 -0.20 9.25 -6.60
C GLU A 19 0.34 10.21 -5.52
N ALA A 20 0.08 11.52 -5.65
CA ALA A 20 0.51 12.48 -4.64
C ALA A 20 -0.10 12.21 -3.25
N TYR A 21 -1.34 11.71 -3.20
CA TYR A 21 -2.09 11.45 -1.96
C TYR A 21 -1.96 10.00 -1.44
N GLY A 22 -1.29 9.10 -2.16
CA GLY A 22 -1.15 7.70 -1.72
C GLY A 22 -0.50 6.79 -2.75
N CYS A 23 -0.43 5.50 -2.46
CA CYS A 23 -0.01 4.49 -3.42
C CYS A 23 -0.97 3.31 -3.49
N PHE A 24 -1.00 2.67 -4.65
CA PHE A 24 -1.68 1.41 -4.89
C PHE A 24 -0.66 0.29 -4.85
N VAL A 25 -0.93 -0.69 -4.00
CA VAL A 25 -0.09 -1.85 -3.78
C VAL A 25 -0.90 -3.09 -4.09
N GLU A 26 -0.41 -3.91 -5.01
CA GLU A 26 -0.98 -5.22 -5.30
C GLU A 26 -0.25 -6.26 -4.47
N PHE A 27 -0.97 -6.89 -3.54
CA PHE A 27 -0.42 -7.86 -2.59
C PHE A 27 -0.91 -9.29 -2.87
N LEU A 28 -2.01 -9.44 -3.62
CA LEU A 28 -2.51 -10.73 -4.10
C LEU A 28 -3.07 -10.57 -5.52
N PRO A 29 -3.01 -11.62 -6.36
CA PRO A 29 -3.57 -11.58 -7.71
C PRO A 29 -5.07 -11.29 -7.66
N GLY A 30 -5.46 -10.09 -8.11
CA GLY A 30 -6.84 -9.60 -8.08
C GLY A 30 -7.23 -8.81 -6.83
N LYS A 31 -6.30 -8.59 -5.87
CA LYS A 31 -6.50 -7.66 -4.75
C LYS A 31 -5.45 -6.55 -4.73
N GLN A 32 -5.95 -5.33 -4.75
CA GLN A 32 -5.17 -4.11 -4.63
C GLN A 32 -5.57 -3.39 -3.34
N GLY A 33 -4.55 -2.94 -2.61
CA GLY A 33 -4.69 -2.10 -1.42
C GLY A 33 -4.26 -0.67 -1.74
N LEU A 34 -5.01 0.30 -1.24
CA LEU A 34 -4.62 1.71 -1.31
C LEU A 34 -4.06 2.13 0.04
N VAL A 35 -2.84 2.67 0.03
CA VAL A 35 -2.20 3.26 1.20
C VAL A 35 -2.22 4.77 1.05
N HIS A 36 -2.94 5.45 1.95
CA HIS A 36 -3.01 6.91 1.97
C HIS A 36 -1.72 7.50 2.57
N VAL A 37 -1.23 8.64 2.07
CA VAL A 37 0.01 9.30 2.58
C VAL A 37 -0.01 9.52 4.08
N SER A 38 -1.18 9.86 4.64
CA SER A 38 -1.37 10.07 6.07
C SER A 38 -1.18 8.81 6.93
N ARG A 39 -1.16 7.62 6.32
CA ARG A 39 -0.87 6.34 6.98
C ARG A 39 0.58 5.90 6.78
N MET A 40 1.30 6.47 5.81
CA MET A 40 2.69 6.12 5.49
C MET A 40 3.68 6.73 6.47
N SER A 41 3.40 7.93 6.99
CA SER A 41 4.21 8.55 8.03
C SER A 41 3.34 9.36 8.99
N LYS A 42 3.83 9.51 10.24
CA LYS A 42 3.22 10.41 11.23
C LYS A 42 3.49 11.88 10.91
N ASP A 43 4.57 12.13 10.16
CA ASP A 43 4.95 13.45 9.69
C ASP A 43 4.23 13.80 8.39
N TYR A 44 4.11 15.10 8.11
CA TYR A 44 3.50 15.59 6.88
C TYR A 44 4.34 15.17 5.67
N VAL A 45 3.90 14.11 4.99
CA VAL A 45 4.46 13.67 3.72
C VAL A 45 3.73 14.43 2.63
N GLN A 46 4.45 15.31 1.94
CA GLN A 46 3.90 16.11 0.86
C GLN A 46 3.53 15.25 -0.36
N ASP A 47 4.33 14.20 -0.64
CA ASP A 47 4.18 13.36 -1.82
C ASP A 47 4.58 11.90 -1.54
N ALA A 48 3.67 10.95 -1.74
CA ALA A 48 3.96 9.50 -1.62
C ALA A 48 5.02 9.03 -2.64
N THR A 49 5.11 9.69 -3.80
CA THR A 49 6.09 9.39 -4.87
C THR A 49 7.55 9.55 -4.45
N SER A 50 7.80 10.29 -3.37
CA SER A 50 9.14 10.45 -2.79
C SER A 50 9.49 9.30 -1.84
N LEU A 51 8.49 8.66 -1.23
CA LEU A 51 8.67 7.53 -0.32
C LEU A 51 8.69 6.19 -1.04
N VAL A 52 7.80 6.01 -2.01
CA VAL A 52 7.61 4.76 -2.76
C VAL A 52 7.55 5.04 -4.26
N LYS A 53 8.02 4.09 -5.06
CA LYS A 53 8.04 4.18 -6.52
C LYS A 53 7.19 3.07 -7.13
N GLU A 54 6.68 3.32 -8.32
CA GLU A 54 6.01 2.28 -9.10
C GLU A 54 7.00 1.15 -9.40
N GLY A 55 6.57 -0.08 -9.10
CA GLY A 55 7.38 -1.28 -9.22
C GLY A 55 8.18 -1.64 -7.98
N ASP A 56 8.18 -0.80 -6.94
CA ASP A 56 8.87 -1.09 -5.68
C ASP A 56 8.12 -2.17 -4.88
N THR A 57 8.87 -2.98 -4.12
CA THR A 57 8.30 -4.01 -3.26
C THR A 57 8.20 -3.45 -1.84
N VAL A 58 6.98 -3.35 -1.33
CA VAL A 58 6.67 -2.77 -0.03
C VAL A 58 5.93 -3.79 0.84
N HIS A 59 6.25 -3.80 2.14
CA HIS A 59 5.50 -4.57 3.12
C HIS A 59 4.28 -3.75 3.57
N VAL A 60 3.09 -4.31 3.37
CA VAL A 60 1.83 -3.70 3.80
C VAL A 60 1.17 -4.57 4.85
N TYR A 61 0.65 -3.94 5.91
CA TYR A 61 -0.16 -4.63 6.91
C TYR A 61 -1.62 -4.20 6.78
N VAL A 62 -2.54 -5.15 6.87
CA VAL A 62 -3.97 -4.85 6.76
C VAL A 62 -4.47 -4.36 8.12
N LYS A 63 -4.86 -3.08 8.20
CA LYS A 63 -5.47 -2.53 9.42
C LYS A 63 -6.99 -2.68 9.35
N GLY A 64 -7.57 -3.32 10.36
CA GLY A 64 -9.01 -3.49 10.55
C GLY A 64 -9.78 -2.23 10.88
#